data_AF-A0A7X9DQ89-F1
#
_entry.id   AF-A0A7X9DQ89-F1
#
_cell.length_a   1.000
_cell.length_b   1.000
_cell.length_c   1.000
_cell.angle_alpha   90.00
_cell.angle_beta   90.00
_cell.angle_gamma   90.00
#
_symmetry.space_group_name_H-M   'P 1'
#
loop_
_entity.id
_entity.type
_entity.pdbx_description
1 polymer ?
#
loop_
_entity_poly.entity_id
_entity_poly.type
_entity_poly.pdbx_seq_one_letter_code
_entity_poly.pdbx_strand_id
1 'polypeptide(L)'
;MDVFSVLWCRVTKRKYFLVFLAILAFTAHLYSFQVKAENGYRLWLRYDLIENPVLRNKYASAVRYIVFPQTTETCKVAFSELEQGLSGLLGFTVPLSDKVHKNGAILAGTISSDPEIARNVSVQTAESLGKEGYLIRTGEVNGKKCILIAANSETGVLYGVFHFLRLLQTHQDISALNIFSAPALQLRVLNHWDNPDRRVE
;
A
#
# COMPACT_ATOMS: atom_id res chain seq x y z
N MET A 1 65.80 -17.42 29.28
CA MET A 1 64.46 -17.02 28.77
C MET A 1 63.53 -18.19 29.01
N ASP A 2 62.56 -17.98 29.89
CA ASP A 2 61.86 -19.07 30.57
C ASP A 2 60.75 -19.65 29.68
N VAL A 3 60.90 -20.92 29.28
CA VAL A 3 59.98 -21.64 28.38
C VAL A 3 58.54 -21.62 28.93
N PHE A 4 58.41 -21.62 30.26
CA PHE A 4 57.13 -21.51 30.96
C PHE A 4 56.41 -20.18 30.74
N SER A 5 57.13 -19.06 30.62
CA SER A 5 56.54 -17.73 30.40
C SER A 5 55.91 -17.59 29.00
N VAL A 6 56.54 -18.20 27.99
CA VAL A 6 56.06 -18.19 26.59
C VAL A 6 54.84 -19.10 26.42
N LEU A 7 54.86 -20.27 27.05
CA LEU A 7 53.72 -21.21 27.08
C LEU A 7 52.52 -20.61 27.83
N TRP A 8 52.73 -19.94 28.96
CA TRP A 8 51.66 -19.28 29.71
C TRP A 8 51.02 -18.12 28.93
N CYS A 9 51.83 -17.31 28.22
CA CYS A 9 51.33 -16.23 27.36
C CYS A 9 50.55 -16.75 26.13
N ARG A 10 50.98 -17.88 25.53
CA ARG A 10 50.25 -18.54 24.42
C ARG A 10 48.93 -19.15 24.89
N VAL A 11 48.89 -19.78 26.06
CA VAL A 11 47.67 -20.40 26.60
C VAL A 11 46.64 -19.35 27.02
N THR A 12 47.07 -18.24 27.63
CA THR A 12 46.17 -17.14 27.99
C THR A 12 45.63 -16.43 26.76
N LYS A 13 46.47 -16.07 25.78
CA LYS A 13 46.00 -15.49 24.50
C LYS A 13 45.02 -16.41 23.75
N ARG A 14 45.23 -17.73 23.76
CA ARG A 14 44.31 -18.71 23.17
C ARG A 14 42.96 -18.76 23.90
N LYS A 15 42.95 -18.67 25.24
CA LYS A 15 41.71 -18.60 26.03
C LYS A 15 40.92 -17.32 25.73
N TYR A 16 41.56 -16.16 25.70
CA TYR A 16 40.88 -14.89 25.36
C TYR A 16 40.39 -14.87 23.91
N PHE A 17 41.15 -15.44 22.97
CA PHE A 17 40.73 -15.58 21.57
C PHE A 17 39.50 -16.49 21.41
N LEU A 18 39.45 -17.61 22.12
CA LEU A 18 38.30 -18.52 22.12
C LEU A 18 37.07 -17.89 22.78
N VAL A 19 37.24 -17.13 23.88
CA VAL A 19 36.15 -16.37 24.52
C VAL A 19 35.63 -15.28 23.59
N PHE A 20 36.52 -14.55 22.91
CA PHE A 20 36.14 -13.54 21.93
C PHE A 20 35.35 -14.15 20.75
N LEU A 21 35.80 -15.28 20.21
CA LEU A 21 35.06 -16.02 19.18
C LEU A 21 33.70 -16.51 19.66
N ALA A 22 33.60 -16.98 20.91
CA ALA A 22 32.33 -17.41 21.50
C ALA A 22 31.35 -16.24 21.67
N ILE A 23 31.83 -15.07 22.10
CA ILE A 23 31.00 -13.84 22.19
C ILE A 23 30.57 -13.37 20.80
N LEU A 24 31.45 -13.43 19.80
CA LEU A 24 31.15 -13.02 18.43
C LEU A 24 30.15 -13.98 17.76
N ALA A 25 30.27 -15.28 18.02
CA ALA A 25 29.29 -16.28 17.57
C ALA A 25 27.95 -16.13 18.30
N PHE A 26 27.95 -15.88 19.60
CA PHE A 26 26.74 -15.68 20.40
C PHE A 26 25.98 -14.42 19.98
N THR A 27 26.70 -13.31 19.76
CA THR A 27 26.09 -12.08 19.23
C THR A 27 25.54 -12.27 17.82
N ALA A 28 26.28 -12.93 16.92
CA ALA A 28 25.75 -13.29 15.59
C ALA A 28 24.49 -14.16 15.67
N HIS A 29 24.44 -15.13 16.59
CA HIS A 29 23.25 -15.96 16.80
C HIS A 29 22.04 -15.15 17.29
N LEU A 30 22.25 -14.18 18.19
CA LEU A 30 21.19 -13.29 18.66
C LEU A 30 20.65 -12.37 17.55
N TYR A 31 21.48 -11.96 16.59
CA TYR A 31 21.04 -11.15 15.44
C TYR A 31 20.20 -11.95 14.42
N SER A 32 20.44 -13.26 14.26
CA SER A 32 19.72 -14.09 13.29
C SER A 32 18.23 -14.30 13.62
N PHE A 33 17.83 -14.19 14.90
CA PHE A 33 16.43 -14.39 15.32
C PHE A 33 15.49 -13.23 15.00
N GLN A 34 16.00 -12.10 14.49
CA GLN A 34 15.20 -10.91 14.17
C GLN A 34 14.74 -10.84 12.71
N VAL A 35 15.17 -11.77 11.85
CA VAL A 35 14.76 -11.77 10.44
C VAL A 35 13.44 -12.55 10.29
N LYS A 36 12.31 -11.83 10.32
CA LYS A 36 11.05 -12.37 9.81
C LYS A 36 11.12 -12.36 8.28
N ALA A 37 11.38 -13.52 7.68
CA ALA A 37 11.30 -13.66 6.23
C ALA A 37 9.85 -13.48 5.76
N GLU A 38 9.66 -12.79 4.65
CA GLU A 38 8.37 -12.73 3.96
C GLU A 38 7.97 -14.14 3.51
N ASN A 39 6.75 -14.57 3.85
CA ASN A 39 6.24 -15.91 3.53
C ASN A 39 5.48 -15.96 2.19
N GLY A 40 5.40 -14.84 1.46
CA GLY A 40 4.74 -14.74 0.16
C GLY A 40 3.22 -14.66 0.19
N TYR A 41 2.56 -14.83 1.34
CA TYR A 41 1.09 -14.90 1.43
C TYR A 41 0.38 -13.65 0.89
N ARG A 42 0.97 -12.47 1.11
CA ARG A 42 0.42 -11.17 0.67
C ARG A 42 0.62 -10.88 -0.82
N LEU A 43 1.41 -11.71 -1.51
CA LEU A 43 1.78 -11.53 -2.92
C LEU A 43 2.24 -10.09 -3.19
N TRP A 44 1.56 -9.38 -4.10
CA TRP A 44 1.88 -8.00 -4.48
C TRP A 44 1.19 -6.94 -3.61
N LEU A 45 0.21 -7.29 -2.77
CA LEU A 45 -0.48 -6.36 -1.87
C LEU A 45 0.31 -6.15 -0.57
N ARG A 46 1.60 -5.87 -0.74
CA ARG A 46 2.54 -5.55 0.35
C ARG A 46 2.47 -4.07 0.65
N TYR A 47 1.58 -3.71 1.56
CA TYR A 47 1.48 -2.38 2.14
C TYR A 47 2.54 -2.17 3.22
N ASP A 48 3.79 -2.47 2.89
CA ASP A 48 4.92 -2.24 3.77
C ASP A 48 5.25 -0.73 3.78
N LEU A 49 5.78 -0.24 4.89
CA LEU A 49 6.13 1.17 5.04
C LEU A 49 7.06 1.62 3.91
N ILE A 50 6.70 2.71 3.21
CA ILE A 50 7.56 3.27 2.17
C ILE A 50 8.87 3.72 2.81
N GLU A 51 9.97 3.06 2.46
CA GLU A 51 11.26 3.24 3.12
C GLU A 51 11.82 4.65 2.92
N ASN A 52 11.64 5.22 1.72
CA ASN A 52 12.10 6.56 1.38
C ASN A 52 11.29 7.62 2.16
N PRO A 53 11.89 8.31 3.16
CA PRO A 53 11.15 9.24 4.02
C PRO A 53 10.72 10.50 3.29
N VAL A 54 11.46 10.96 2.29
CA VAL A 54 11.11 12.15 1.48
C VAL A 54 9.86 11.86 0.67
N LEU A 55 9.82 10.71 0.00
CA LEU A 55 8.67 10.28 -0.78
C LEU A 55 7.44 10.05 0.13
N ARG A 56 7.64 9.35 1.25
CA ARG A 56 6.58 9.09 2.23
C ARG A 56 5.97 10.38 2.78
N ASN A 57 6.81 11.37 3.12
CA ASN A 57 6.34 12.68 3.58
C ASN A 57 5.59 13.46 2.49
N LYS A 58 6.01 13.33 1.22
CA LYS A 58 5.29 13.89 0.07
C LYS A 58 3.88 13.29 -0.04
N TYR A 59 3.76 11.96 0.06
CA TYR A 59 2.46 11.29 0.05
C TYR A 59 1.60 11.63 1.27
N ALA A 60 2.15 11.63 2.48
CA ALA A 60 1.45 12.00 3.70
C ALA A 60 0.92 13.45 3.68
N SER A 61 1.63 14.35 2.99
CA SER A 61 1.18 15.74 2.80
C SER A 61 0.03 15.85 1.79
N ALA A 62 0.02 14.98 0.77
CA ALA A 62 -1.02 14.93 -0.26
C ALA A 62 -2.29 14.18 0.21
N VAL A 63 -2.14 13.18 1.07
CA VAL A 63 -3.21 12.31 1.57
C VAL A 63 -3.31 12.45 3.09
N ARG A 64 -4.22 13.30 3.53
CA ARG A 64 -4.40 13.68 4.94
C ARG A 64 -5.65 13.12 5.58
N TYR A 65 -6.66 12.80 4.78
CA TYR A 65 -7.92 12.19 5.23
C TYR A 65 -8.68 11.60 4.04
N ILE A 66 -9.62 10.71 4.32
CA ILE A 66 -10.47 10.04 3.34
C ILE A 66 -11.89 10.58 3.45
N VAL A 67 -12.55 10.79 2.32
CA VAL A 67 -13.99 11.01 2.20
C VAL A 67 -14.52 9.91 1.27
N PHE A 68 -15.19 8.93 1.86
CA PHE A 68 -15.65 7.76 1.13
C PHE A 68 -16.93 7.22 1.78
N PRO A 69 -18.11 7.50 1.19
CA PRO A 69 -19.37 6.92 1.64
C PRO A 69 -19.35 5.39 1.54
N GLN A 70 -19.63 4.70 2.66
CA GLN A 70 -19.58 3.23 2.78
C GLN A 70 -20.99 2.62 2.77
N THR A 71 -21.80 2.99 1.79
CA THR A 71 -23.24 2.66 1.76
C THR A 71 -23.53 1.23 1.31
N THR A 72 -22.57 0.56 0.67
CA THR A 72 -22.70 -0.83 0.18
C THR A 72 -21.53 -1.69 0.60
N GLU A 73 -21.68 -3.01 0.51
CA GLU A 73 -20.61 -3.96 0.86
C GLU A 73 -19.36 -3.77 -0.03
N THR A 74 -19.53 -3.51 -1.32
CA THR A 74 -18.38 -3.24 -2.20
C THR A 74 -17.66 -1.95 -1.82
N CYS A 75 -18.39 -0.89 -1.47
CA CYS A 75 -17.77 0.36 -0.98
C CYS A 75 -17.07 0.17 0.38
N LYS A 76 -17.62 -0.65 1.28
CA LYS A 76 -16.95 -1.00 2.56
C LYS A 76 -15.63 -1.73 2.32
N VAL A 77 -15.60 -2.70 1.40
CA VAL A 77 -14.38 -3.41 1.02
C VAL A 77 -13.36 -2.45 0.40
N ALA A 78 -13.78 -1.62 -0.55
CA ALA A 78 -12.91 -0.63 -1.18
C ALA A 78 -12.34 0.38 -0.17
N PHE A 79 -13.15 0.86 0.77
CA PHE A 79 -12.68 1.72 1.86
C PHE A 79 -11.67 1.01 2.76
N SER A 80 -11.99 -0.21 3.21
CA SER A 80 -11.11 -1.01 4.08
C SER A 80 -9.75 -1.25 3.43
N GLU A 81 -9.74 -1.55 2.12
CA GLU A 81 -8.50 -1.74 1.38
C GLU A 81 -7.69 -0.45 1.29
N LEU A 82 -8.35 0.69 1.00
CA LEU A 82 -7.71 2.00 0.95
C LEU A 82 -7.10 2.39 2.30
N GLU A 83 -7.85 2.20 3.39
CA GLU A 83 -7.41 2.51 4.75
C GLU A 83 -6.21 1.63 5.14
N GLN A 84 -6.31 0.31 4.92
CA GLN A 84 -5.22 -0.63 5.23
C GLN A 84 -3.97 -0.32 4.40
N GLY A 85 -4.15 -0.07 3.10
CA GLY A 85 -3.07 0.26 2.19
C GLY A 85 -2.34 1.54 2.57
N LEU A 86 -3.08 2.61 2.82
CA LEU A 86 -2.49 3.89 3.24
C LEU A 86 -1.82 3.78 4.62
N SER A 87 -2.46 3.09 5.56
CA SER A 87 -1.91 2.94 6.91
C SER A 87 -0.59 2.20 6.90
N GLY A 88 -0.49 1.12 6.12
CA GLY A 88 0.74 0.37 5.93
C GLY A 88 1.84 1.18 5.22
N LEU A 89 1.50 1.78 4.07
CA LEU A 89 2.47 2.51 3.24
C LEU A 89 2.99 3.79 3.91
N LEU A 90 2.15 4.50 4.65
CA LEU A 90 2.49 5.79 5.27
C LEU A 90 2.90 5.68 6.74
N GLY A 91 2.54 4.58 7.42
CA GLY A 91 2.88 4.33 8.82
C GLY A 91 1.97 5.02 9.84
N PHE A 92 0.81 5.54 9.42
CA PHE A 92 -0.20 6.13 10.31
C PHE A 92 -1.60 5.95 9.74
N THR A 93 -2.61 5.89 10.61
CA THR A 93 -4.01 5.79 10.20
C THR A 93 -4.48 7.10 9.59
N VAL A 94 -4.94 7.05 8.34
CA VAL A 94 -5.52 8.20 7.64
C VAL A 94 -6.97 8.38 8.10
N PRO A 95 -7.35 9.51 8.73
CA PRO A 95 -8.68 9.67 9.32
C PRO A 95 -9.78 9.77 8.25
N LEU A 96 -10.97 9.28 8.59
CA LEU A 96 -12.19 9.46 7.79
C LEU A 96 -12.83 10.83 8.08
N SER A 97 -13.52 11.38 7.08
CA SER A 97 -14.35 12.57 7.21
C SER A 97 -15.59 12.46 6.32
N ASP A 98 -16.68 13.08 6.75
CA ASP A 98 -17.94 13.07 5.99
C ASP A 98 -17.87 13.93 4.72
N LYS A 99 -16.98 14.93 4.67
CA LYS A 99 -16.89 15.87 3.55
C LYS A 99 -15.51 16.47 3.37
N VAL A 100 -15.26 16.96 2.16
CA VAL A 100 -14.05 17.72 1.84
C VAL A 100 -14.12 19.09 2.54
N HIS A 101 -13.23 19.32 3.52
CA HIS A 101 -13.20 20.56 4.31
C HIS A 101 -11.82 21.23 4.36
N LYS A 102 -10.74 20.54 3.99
CA LYS A 102 -9.36 21.07 3.92
C LYS A 102 -8.59 20.40 2.80
N ASN A 103 -7.38 20.89 2.50
CA ASN A 103 -6.54 20.26 1.48
C ASN A 103 -6.10 18.85 1.92
N GLY A 104 -5.92 17.97 0.93
CA GLY A 104 -5.37 16.63 1.09
C GLY A 104 -6.42 15.54 1.31
N ALA A 105 -7.64 15.72 0.78
CA ALA A 105 -8.65 14.67 0.80
C ALA A 105 -8.40 13.64 -0.31
N ILE A 106 -8.67 12.36 -0.04
CA ILE A 106 -9.07 11.42 -1.09
C ILE A 106 -10.59 11.38 -1.08
N LEU A 107 -11.22 11.80 -2.18
CA LEU A 107 -12.66 11.69 -2.38
C LEU A 107 -12.93 10.49 -3.31
N ALA A 108 -13.52 9.43 -2.77
CA ALA A 108 -13.79 8.20 -3.51
C ALA A 108 -15.28 7.86 -3.48
N GLY A 109 -15.83 7.49 -4.64
CA GLY A 109 -17.26 7.17 -4.74
C GLY A 109 -17.76 7.07 -6.18
N THR A 110 -19.05 6.76 -6.32
CA THR A 110 -19.68 6.71 -7.64
C THR A 110 -20.16 8.09 -8.06
N ILE A 111 -20.13 8.35 -9.36
CA ILE A 111 -20.57 9.63 -9.95
C ILE A 111 -22.05 9.91 -9.62
N SER A 112 -22.89 8.88 -9.54
CA SER A 112 -24.32 9.04 -9.26
C SER A 112 -24.67 9.26 -7.78
N SER A 113 -23.80 8.83 -6.86
CA SER A 113 -24.08 8.90 -5.42
C SER A 113 -23.50 10.14 -4.75
N ASP A 114 -22.52 10.80 -5.38
CA ASP A 114 -21.85 11.97 -4.81
C ASP A 114 -21.88 13.18 -5.77
N PRO A 115 -22.62 14.26 -5.43
CA PRO A 115 -22.69 15.47 -6.24
C PRO A 115 -21.34 16.19 -6.42
N GLU A 116 -20.42 16.10 -5.45
CA GLU A 116 -19.09 16.69 -5.57
C GLU A 116 -18.26 15.95 -6.63
N ILE A 117 -18.38 14.63 -6.68
CA ILE A 117 -17.76 13.81 -7.73
C ILE A 117 -18.40 14.16 -9.08
N ALA A 118 -19.74 14.19 -9.16
CA ALA A 118 -20.47 14.47 -10.40
C ALA A 118 -20.05 15.80 -11.05
N ARG A 119 -19.83 16.85 -10.25
CA ARG A 119 -19.39 18.16 -10.76
C ARG A 119 -17.97 18.16 -11.32
N ASN A 120 -17.13 17.20 -10.92
CA ASN A 120 -15.73 17.10 -11.32
C ASN A 120 -15.48 16.11 -12.46
N VAL A 121 -16.53 15.40 -12.92
CA VAL A 121 -16.46 14.43 -14.02
C VAL A 121 -17.37 14.87 -15.15
N SER A 122 -16.81 15.11 -16.33
CA SER A 122 -17.61 15.46 -17.51
C SER A 122 -18.48 14.29 -17.95
N VAL A 123 -19.61 14.58 -18.60
CA VAL A 123 -20.52 13.55 -19.14
C VAL A 123 -19.77 12.61 -20.08
N GLN A 124 -18.91 13.14 -20.96
CA GLN A 124 -18.12 12.34 -21.90
C GLN A 124 -17.12 11.42 -21.19
N THR A 125 -16.51 11.90 -20.09
CA THR A 125 -15.66 11.06 -19.26
C THR A 125 -16.49 9.96 -18.61
N ALA A 126 -17.65 10.28 -18.03
CA ALA A 126 -18.54 9.30 -17.41
C ALA A 126 -18.97 8.22 -18.41
N GLU A 127 -19.40 8.59 -19.62
CA GLU A 127 -19.78 7.64 -20.68
C GLU A 127 -18.62 6.70 -21.04
N SER A 128 -17.41 7.24 -21.17
CA SER A 128 -16.23 6.47 -21.54
C SER A 128 -15.83 5.43 -20.47
N LEU A 129 -16.11 5.69 -19.19
CA LEU A 129 -15.76 4.77 -18.08
C LEU A 129 -16.53 3.45 -18.15
N GLY A 130 -17.68 3.40 -18.82
CA GLY A 130 -18.51 2.20 -18.86
C GLY A 130 -18.89 1.71 -17.46
N LYS A 131 -19.05 0.39 -17.28
CA LYS A 131 -19.50 -0.18 -15.99
C LYS A 131 -18.39 -0.38 -14.98
N GLU A 132 -17.16 -0.61 -15.43
CA GLU A 132 -16.05 -1.06 -14.57
C GLU A 132 -14.84 -0.11 -14.60
N GLY A 133 -14.87 0.91 -15.46
CA GLY A 133 -13.80 1.89 -15.53
C GLY A 133 -13.84 2.88 -14.37
N TYR A 134 -12.70 3.51 -14.14
CA TYR A 134 -12.51 4.52 -13.10
C TYR A 134 -11.61 5.66 -13.59
N LEU A 135 -11.73 6.79 -12.89
CA LEU A 135 -10.94 8.00 -13.04
C LEU A 135 -10.19 8.24 -11.72
N ILE A 136 -8.87 8.43 -11.79
CA ILE A 136 -8.06 8.94 -10.68
C ILE A 136 -7.51 10.30 -11.09
N ARG A 137 -7.90 11.37 -10.38
CA ARG A 137 -7.54 12.73 -10.78
C ARG A 137 -7.20 13.60 -9.58
N THR A 138 -6.15 14.40 -9.70
CA THR A 138 -5.92 15.52 -8.77
C THR A 138 -6.82 16.68 -9.20
N GLY A 139 -7.62 17.20 -8.28
CA GLY A 139 -8.58 18.26 -8.56
C GLY A 139 -8.85 19.13 -7.34
N GLU A 140 -9.92 19.92 -7.43
CA GLU A 140 -10.38 20.75 -6.33
C GLU A 140 -11.88 20.57 -6.10
N VAL A 141 -12.24 20.37 -4.84
CA VAL A 141 -13.63 20.31 -4.38
C VAL A 141 -13.81 21.42 -3.36
N ASN A 142 -14.74 22.34 -3.60
CA ASN A 142 -14.97 23.52 -2.76
C ASN A 142 -13.68 24.35 -2.51
N GLY A 143 -12.84 24.48 -3.55
CA GLY A 143 -11.55 25.19 -3.49
C GLY A 143 -10.50 24.51 -2.61
N LYS A 144 -10.67 23.22 -2.30
CA LYS A 144 -9.70 22.41 -1.56
C LYS A 144 -9.10 21.36 -2.47
N LYS A 145 -7.77 21.25 -2.47
CA LYS A 145 -7.05 20.24 -3.25
C LYS A 145 -7.39 18.84 -2.74
N CYS A 146 -7.78 17.97 -3.65
CA CYS A 146 -8.09 16.57 -3.37
C CYS A 146 -7.65 15.66 -4.52
N ILE A 147 -7.59 14.36 -4.22
CA ILE A 147 -7.48 13.29 -5.20
C ILE A 147 -8.86 12.65 -5.31
N LEU A 148 -9.43 12.64 -6.51
CA LEU A 148 -10.71 12.00 -6.80
C LEU A 148 -10.45 10.58 -7.32
N ILE A 149 -11.20 9.61 -6.79
CA ILE A 149 -11.33 8.25 -7.33
C ILE A 149 -12.80 8.04 -7.66
N ALA A 150 -13.14 8.19 -8.94
CA ALA A 150 -14.52 8.24 -9.41
C ALA A 150 -14.82 7.11 -10.39
N ALA A 151 -16.02 6.55 -10.34
CA ALA A 151 -16.49 5.57 -11.31
C ALA A 151 -18.01 5.61 -11.46
N ASN A 152 -18.55 4.95 -12.49
CA ASN A 152 -20.01 4.80 -12.65
C ASN A 152 -20.59 3.72 -11.71
N SER A 153 -19.77 2.78 -11.24
CA SER A 153 -20.17 1.69 -10.35
C SER A 153 -19.20 1.51 -9.20
N GLU A 154 -19.66 0.83 -8.15
CA GLU A 154 -18.88 0.53 -6.96
C GLU A 154 -17.69 -0.39 -7.27
N THR A 155 -17.85 -1.33 -8.21
CA THR A 155 -16.75 -2.16 -8.71
C THR A 155 -15.67 -1.33 -9.39
N GLY A 156 -16.06 -0.30 -10.16
CA GLY A 156 -15.10 0.63 -10.74
C GLY A 156 -14.32 1.40 -9.67
N VAL A 157 -15.00 1.86 -8.61
CA VAL A 157 -14.33 2.52 -7.46
C VAL A 157 -13.33 1.56 -6.82
N LEU A 158 -13.70 0.31 -6.58
CA LEU A 158 -12.81 -0.72 -6.04
C LEU A 158 -11.55 -0.88 -6.89
N TYR A 159 -11.69 -0.99 -8.22
CA TYR A 159 -10.54 -1.06 -9.12
C TYR A 159 -9.68 0.21 -9.10
N GLY A 160 -10.31 1.38 -8.98
CA GLY A 160 -9.62 2.66 -8.83
C GLY A 160 -8.80 2.73 -7.53
N VAL A 161 -9.32 2.22 -6.42
CA VAL A 161 -8.59 2.13 -5.14
C VAL A 161 -7.34 1.27 -5.31
N PHE A 162 -7.46 0.06 -5.87
CA PHE A 162 -6.31 -0.82 -6.08
C PHE A 162 -5.26 -0.17 -7.00
N HIS A 163 -5.67 0.54 -8.05
CA HIS A 163 -4.73 1.26 -8.90
C HIS A 163 -4.07 2.41 -8.12
N PHE A 164 -4.83 3.19 -7.35
CA PHE A 164 -4.25 4.25 -6.54
C PHE A 164 -3.19 3.73 -5.56
N LEU A 165 -3.49 2.64 -4.83
CA LEU A 165 -2.52 1.99 -3.94
C LEU A 165 -1.30 1.48 -4.71
N ARG A 166 -1.50 0.91 -5.90
CA ARG A 166 -0.41 0.51 -6.79
C ARG A 166 0.51 1.69 -7.16
N LEU A 167 -0.03 2.89 -7.40
CA LEU A 167 0.79 4.08 -7.66
C LEU A 167 1.74 4.36 -6.49
N LEU A 168 1.25 4.29 -5.25
CA LEU A 168 2.07 4.51 -4.06
C LEU A 168 3.09 3.38 -3.87
N GLN A 169 2.68 2.12 -4.02
CA GLN A 169 3.59 0.95 -3.92
C GLN A 169 4.69 0.97 -4.98
N THR A 170 4.43 1.54 -6.15
CA THR A 170 5.40 1.66 -7.25
C THR A 170 6.05 3.04 -7.31
N HIS A 171 5.94 3.84 -6.23
CA HIS A 171 6.60 5.13 -6.05
C HIS A 171 6.32 6.17 -7.15
N GLN A 172 5.12 6.15 -7.74
CA GLN A 172 4.72 7.08 -8.79
C GLN A 172 4.37 8.47 -8.24
N ASP A 173 4.51 9.50 -9.06
CA ASP A 173 4.10 10.84 -8.65
C ASP A 173 2.57 10.98 -8.61
N ILE A 174 2.05 11.51 -7.51
CA ILE A 174 0.61 11.78 -7.30
C ILE A 174 0.29 13.29 -7.26
N SER A 175 1.25 14.14 -7.62
CA SER A 175 1.09 15.59 -7.58
C SER A 175 0.07 16.13 -8.59
N ALA A 176 -0.06 15.47 -9.76
CA ALA A 176 -0.90 15.89 -10.88
C ALA A 176 -1.47 14.67 -11.62
N LEU A 177 -2.37 13.93 -10.98
CA LEU A 177 -3.01 12.75 -11.56
C LEU A 177 -4.11 13.14 -12.55
N ASN A 178 -4.18 12.43 -13.67
CA ASN A 178 -5.31 12.45 -14.59
C ASN A 178 -5.36 11.10 -15.34
N ILE A 179 -5.71 10.05 -14.62
CA ILE A 179 -5.67 8.66 -15.08
C ILE A 179 -7.09 8.19 -15.37
N PHE A 180 -7.31 7.72 -16.58
CA PHE A 180 -8.52 7.03 -16.99
C PHE A 180 -8.18 5.57 -17.32
N SER A 181 -8.98 4.63 -16.85
CA SER A 181 -8.81 3.21 -17.18
C SER A 181 -10.15 2.51 -17.19
N ALA A 182 -10.42 1.76 -18.26
CA ALA A 182 -11.55 0.86 -18.38
C ALA A 182 -11.07 -0.49 -18.93
N PRO A 183 -11.64 -1.62 -18.47
CA PRO A 183 -11.23 -2.92 -18.98
C PRO A 183 -11.63 -3.10 -20.44
N ALA A 184 -10.68 -3.56 -21.26
CA ALA A 184 -10.92 -3.84 -22.68
C ALA A 184 -11.73 -5.12 -22.92
N LEU A 185 -11.71 -6.06 -21.97
CA LEU A 185 -12.41 -7.32 -22.03
C LEU A 185 -13.47 -7.40 -20.93
N GLN A 186 -14.69 -7.77 -21.31
CA GLN A 186 -15.80 -7.93 -20.39
C GLN A 186 -15.61 -9.12 -19.44
N LEU A 187 -15.06 -10.24 -19.94
CA LEU A 187 -14.81 -11.44 -19.15
C LEU A 187 -13.32 -11.58 -18.87
N ARG A 188 -12.97 -11.57 -17.58
CA ARG A 188 -11.60 -11.70 -17.05
C ARG A 188 -11.63 -12.78 -15.97
N VAL A 189 -11.78 -14.03 -16.42
CA VAL A 189 -12.04 -15.19 -15.56
C VAL A 189 -10.75 -15.97 -15.35
N LEU A 190 -10.55 -16.46 -14.13
CA LEU A 190 -9.49 -17.40 -13.82
C LEU A 190 -10.11 -18.80 -13.68
N ASN A 191 -9.50 -19.78 -14.35
CA ASN A 191 -9.92 -21.18 -14.26
C ASN A 191 -9.10 -21.90 -13.20
N HIS A 192 -9.76 -22.79 -12.46
CA HIS A 192 -9.14 -23.70 -11.50
C HIS A 192 -9.33 -25.13 -11.99
N TRP A 193 -8.24 -25.88 -12.12
CA TRP A 193 -8.28 -27.33 -12.33
C TRP A 193 -8.09 -28.04 -10.98
N ASP A 194 -9.03 -27.75 -10.08
CA ASP A 194 -9.06 -28.31 -8.73
C ASP A 194 -10.00 -29.52 -8.71
N ASN A 195 -9.49 -30.66 -8.27
CA ASN A 195 -10.26 -31.86 -8.02
C ASN A 195 -11.09 -31.72 -6.73
N PRO A 196 -12.26 -32.38 -6.63
CA PRO A 196 -13.07 -32.37 -5.40
C PRO A 196 -12.35 -32.90 -4.16
N ASP A 197 -11.26 -33.67 -4.34
CA ASP A 197 -10.40 -34.17 -3.25
C ASP A 197 -9.34 -33.15 -2.78
N ARG A 198 -9.38 -31.92 -3.30
CA ARG A 198 -8.47 -30.79 -3.05
C ARG A 198 -7.07 -30.92 -3.67
N ARG A 199 -6.87 -31.81 -4.64
CA ARG A 199 -5.65 -31.84 -5.47
C ARG A 199 -5.80 -30.95 -6.70
N VAL A 200 -4.69 -30.44 -7.22
CA VAL A 200 -4.63 -29.67 -8.50
C VAL A 200 -4.11 -30.60 -9.60
N GLU A 201 -4.68 -30.51 -10.81
CA GLU A 201 -4.23 -31.22 -12.03
C GLU A 201 -3.14 -30.45 -12.79
#